data_AF-A0A7V9FFC7-F1
#
_entry.id   AF-A0A7V9FFC7-F1
#
_cell.length_a   1.000
_cell.length_b   1.000
_cell.length_c   1.000
_cell.angle_alpha   90.00
_cell.angle_beta   90.00
_cell.angle_gamma   90.00
#
_symmetry.space_group_name_H-M   'P 1'
#
loop_
_entity.id
_entity.type
_entity.pdbx_description
1 polymer ?
#
loop_
_entity_poly.entity_id
_entity_poly.type
_entity_poly.pdbx_seq_one_letter_code
_entity_poly.pdbx_strand_id
1 'polypeptide(L)'
;MDLHAAVVECNADQLYSVPEELQRDFGIESAGIEIDSLGSGRDVPPDIRNADLLVTTPFHQNEVRTLAGRLGLPMVVITMCTDLFAEVGRLLPLAPVYFIVTDQRFADKLHLVFASAKGAAHLRTLVLGSDDLAEVPDDAPTYLTRLTRARLKDSPLLRRVLPEARVFSAESARQILSFVARANLTGAAVSRR
;
A
#
# COMPACT_ATOMS: atom_id res chain seq x y z
N MET A 1 -14.82 0.53 -20.31
CA MET A 1 -13.55 1.26 -20.40
C MET A 1 -12.72 0.68 -19.29
N ASP A 2 -11.63 0.03 -19.66
CA ASP A 2 -10.76 -0.64 -18.69
C ASP A 2 -9.75 0.42 -18.24
N LEU A 3 -9.80 0.78 -16.96
CA LEU A 3 -8.92 1.80 -16.39
C LEU A 3 -7.64 1.13 -15.91
N HIS A 4 -6.50 1.69 -16.30
CA HIS A 4 -5.19 1.21 -15.90
C HIS A 4 -4.51 2.20 -14.94
N ALA A 5 -3.92 1.70 -13.86
CA ALA A 5 -3.11 2.49 -12.95
C ALA A 5 -1.67 1.95 -12.83
N ALA A 6 -0.71 2.86 -12.69
CA ALA A 6 0.63 2.51 -12.26
C ALA A 6 0.80 2.87 -10.78
N VAL A 7 1.02 1.85 -9.96
CA VAL A 7 1.30 2.00 -8.53
C VAL A 7 2.81 2.14 -8.37
N VAL A 8 3.27 3.31 -7.92
CA VAL A 8 4.69 3.60 -7.72
C VAL A 8 5.02 3.56 -6.24
N GLU A 9 5.86 2.62 -5.83
CA GLU A 9 6.29 2.42 -4.45
C GLU A 9 7.68 1.76 -4.37
N CYS A 10 8.25 1.66 -3.16
CA CYS A 10 9.58 1.17 -2.90
C CYS A 10 9.64 -0.15 -2.12
N ASN A 11 8.55 -0.91 -2.00
CA ASN A 11 8.57 -2.16 -1.25
C ASN A 11 7.56 -3.17 -1.78
N ALA A 12 7.92 -4.45 -1.66
CA ALA A 12 7.12 -5.54 -2.19
C ALA A 12 5.72 -5.63 -1.56
N ASP A 13 5.58 -5.32 -0.26
CA ASP A 13 4.31 -5.39 0.45
C ASP A 13 3.26 -4.43 -0.13
N GLN A 14 3.64 -3.18 -0.41
CA GLN A 14 2.75 -2.18 -1.00
C GLN A 14 2.58 -2.39 -2.50
N LEU A 15 3.65 -2.76 -3.22
CA LEU A 15 3.57 -3.11 -4.65
C LEU A 15 2.70 -4.34 -4.92
N TYR A 16 2.45 -5.18 -3.90
CA TYR A 16 1.50 -6.28 -3.97
C TYR A 16 0.08 -5.87 -3.54
N SER A 17 -0.04 -5.22 -2.38
CA SER A 17 -1.35 -5.00 -1.74
C SER A 17 -2.16 -3.89 -2.41
N VAL A 18 -1.50 -2.83 -2.90
CA VAL A 18 -2.18 -1.69 -3.51
C VAL A 18 -2.81 -2.09 -4.86
N PRO A 19 -2.11 -2.74 -5.82
CA PRO A 19 -2.74 -3.16 -7.07
C PRO A 19 -3.91 -4.12 -6.86
N GLU A 20 -3.76 -5.07 -5.93
CA GLU A 20 -4.81 -6.05 -5.64
C GLU A 20 -6.06 -5.39 -5.05
N GLU A 21 -5.92 -4.38 -4.19
CA GLU A 21 -7.06 -3.63 -3.66
C GLU A 21 -7.68 -2.68 -4.71
N LEU A 22 -6.87 -2.07 -5.59
CA LEU A 22 -7.38 -1.27 -6.72
C LEU A 22 -8.28 -2.11 -7.63
N GLN A 23 -7.84 -3.32 -7.96
CA GLN A 23 -8.62 -4.23 -8.80
C GLN A 23 -9.88 -4.70 -8.07
N ARG A 24 -9.75 -5.17 -6.83
CA ARG A 24 -10.85 -5.76 -6.08
C ARG A 24 -11.96 -4.76 -5.74
N ASP A 25 -11.59 -3.56 -5.29
CA ASP A 25 -12.54 -2.61 -4.72
C ASP A 25 -13.00 -1.55 -5.74
N PHE A 26 -12.23 -1.31 -6.81
CA PHE A 26 -12.51 -0.26 -7.80
C PHE A 26 -12.51 -0.75 -9.26
N GLY A 27 -12.13 -2.00 -9.53
CA GLY A 27 -12.06 -2.55 -10.88
C GLY A 27 -10.99 -1.89 -11.76
N ILE A 28 -9.93 -1.34 -11.15
CA ILE A 28 -8.81 -0.71 -11.86
C ILE A 28 -7.67 -1.72 -11.98
N GLU A 29 -7.33 -2.08 -13.21
CA GLU A 29 -6.16 -2.91 -13.48
C GLU A 29 -4.91 -2.12 -13.16
N SER A 30 -3.91 -2.75 -12.56
CA SER A 30 -2.72 -2.01 -12.16
C SER A 30 -1.43 -2.82 -12.12
N ALA A 31 -0.33 -2.10 -12.37
CA ALA A 31 1.01 -2.62 -12.30
C ALA A 31 1.77 -1.93 -11.15
N GLY A 32 2.51 -2.72 -10.36
CA GLY A 32 3.44 -2.21 -9.37
C GLY A 32 4.78 -1.85 -10.00
N ILE A 33 5.24 -0.63 -9.78
CA ILE A 33 6.50 -0.09 -10.29
C ILE A 33 7.37 0.34 -9.13
N GLU A 34 8.55 -0.27 -9.05
CA GLU A 34 9.58 0.07 -8.07
C GLU A 34 10.11 1.49 -8.35
N ILE A 35 10.06 2.40 -7.37
CA ILE A 35 10.45 3.81 -7.55
C ILE A 35 11.89 3.95 -8.09
N ASP A 36 12.81 3.10 -7.61
CA ASP A 36 14.21 3.12 -8.01
C ASP A 36 14.40 2.72 -9.49
N SER A 37 13.43 2.01 -10.07
CA SER A 37 13.46 1.64 -11.49
C SER A 37 13.18 2.82 -12.43
N LEU A 38 12.66 3.95 -11.92
CA LEU A 38 12.28 5.10 -12.74
C LEU A 38 13.47 5.95 -13.21
N GLY A 39 14.66 5.74 -12.63
CA GLY A 39 15.92 6.34 -13.05
C GLY A 39 15.90 7.87 -13.21
N SER A 40 16.88 8.41 -13.96
CA SER A 40 16.99 9.85 -14.26
C SER A 40 16.01 10.35 -15.35
N GLY A 41 14.99 9.56 -15.69
CA GLY A 41 13.79 10.08 -16.34
C GLY A 41 13.80 10.17 -17.87
N ARG A 42 14.59 9.37 -18.59
CA ARG A 42 14.46 9.27 -20.06
C ARG A 42 13.55 8.13 -20.51
N ASP A 43 13.67 6.95 -19.94
CA ASP A 43 12.81 5.82 -20.28
C ASP A 43 11.73 5.61 -19.22
N VAL A 44 10.51 5.99 -19.58
CA VAL A 44 9.32 5.75 -18.75
C VAL A 44 8.84 4.32 -19.01
N PRO A 45 8.66 3.46 -17.98
CA PRO A 45 8.18 2.09 -18.16
C PRO A 45 6.88 2.01 -18.98
N PRO A 46 6.67 0.96 -19.79
CA PRO A 46 5.44 0.80 -20.59
C PRO A 46 4.17 0.91 -19.76
N ASP A 47 4.16 0.33 -18.56
CA ASP A 47 3.00 0.35 -17.67
C ASP A 47 2.62 1.76 -17.22
N ILE A 48 3.60 2.66 -17.05
CA ILE A 48 3.34 4.07 -16.74
C ILE A 48 2.87 4.82 -17.98
N ARG A 49 3.42 4.52 -19.16
CA ARG A 49 3.00 5.18 -20.42
C ARG A 49 1.55 4.85 -20.78
N ASN A 50 1.09 3.66 -20.41
CA ASN A 50 -0.25 3.17 -20.70
C ASN A 50 -1.23 3.41 -19.53
N ALA A 51 -0.78 4.00 -18.42
CA ALA A 51 -1.63 4.25 -17.27
C ALA A 51 -2.53 5.47 -17.48
N ASP A 52 -3.76 5.38 -16.99
CA ASP A 52 -4.70 6.49 -16.85
C ASP A 52 -4.51 7.24 -15.52
N LEU A 53 -3.86 6.61 -14.55
CA LEU A 53 -3.70 7.11 -13.19
C LEU A 53 -2.35 6.67 -12.58
N LEU A 54 -1.67 7.59 -11.91
CA LEU A 54 -0.56 7.25 -11.01
C LEU A 54 -1.05 7.15 -9.57
N VAL A 55 -0.64 6.11 -8.87
CA VAL A 55 -0.96 5.89 -7.45
C VAL A 55 0.33 5.76 -6.66
N THR A 56 0.45 6.47 -5.55
CA THR A 56 1.62 6.37 -4.66
C THR A 56 1.24 6.71 -3.23
N THR A 57 2.17 6.55 -2.28
CA THR A 57 1.97 6.98 -0.88
C THR A 57 2.67 8.32 -0.60
N PRO A 58 2.45 8.94 0.56
CA PRO A 58 3.13 10.19 0.92
C PRO A 58 4.66 10.12 0.88
N PHE A 59 5.25 8.93 1.04
CA PHE A 59 6.70 8.73 1.03
C PHE A 59 7.36 9.05 -0.31
N HIS A 60 6.64 8.89 -1.43
CA HIS A 60 7.16 9.14 -2.78
C HIS A 60 6.33 10.18 -3.55
N GLN A 61 5.51 10.95 -2.83
CA GLN A 61 4.60 11.90 -3.43
C GLN A 61 5.34 12.91 -4.33
N ASN A 62 6.52 13.38 -3.95
CA ASN A 62 7.19 14.46 -4.67
C ASN A 62 7.79 13.97 -6.00
N GLU A 63 8.38 12.78 -5.96
CA GLU A 63 8.95 12.08 -7.11
C GLU A 63 7.85 11.75 -8.11
N VAL A 64 6.75 11.17 -7.65
CA VAL A 64 5.63 10.79 -8.52
C VAL A 64 4.85 12.01 -9.01
N ARG A 65 4.76 13.10 -8.23
CA ARG A 65 4.16 14.37 -8.70
C ARG A 65 4.96 14.96 -9.87
N THR A 66 6.28 14.93 -9.79
CA THR A 66 7.16 15.37 -10.88
C THR A 66 6.91 14.53 -12.14
N LEU A 67 6.84 13.20 -11.98
CA LEU A 67 6.54 12.28 -13.08
C LEU A 67 5.16 12.55 -13.69
N ALA A 68 4.13 12.67 -12.85
CA ALA A 68 2.75 12.96 -13.25
C ALA A 68 2.67 14.25 -14.08
N GLY A 69 3.31 15.32 -13.61
CA GLY A 69 3.36 16.60 -14.32
C GLY A 69 4.06 16.51 -15.68
N ARG A 70 5.16 15.74 -15.77
CA ARG A 70 5.86 15.51 -17.03
C ARG A 70 5.01 14.74 -18.05
N LEU A 71 4.17 13.82 -17.58
CA LEU A 71 3.37 12.94 -18.43
C LEU A 71 1.94 13.45 -18.67
N GLY A 72 1.50 14.48 -17.94
CA GLY A 72 0.11 14.94 -17.97
C GLY A 72 -0.87 13.94 -17.37
N LEU A 73 -0.40 13.04 -16.51
CA LEU A 73 -1.23 12.01 -15.87
C LEU A 73 -1.79 12.52 -14.52
N PRO A 74 -3.04 12.18 -14.18
CA PRO A 74 -3.55 12.40 -12.83
C PRO A 74 -2.80 11.50 -11.83
N MET A 75 -2.75 11.96 -10.59
CA MET A 75 -2.10 11.25 -9.48
C MET A 75 -3.01 11.22 -8.26
N VAL A 76 -3.08 10.08 -7.59
CA VAL A 76 -3.68 9.93 -6.27
C VAL A 76 -2.60 9.52 -5.26
N VAL A 77 -2.55 10.24 -4.14
CA VAL A 77 -1.69 9.90 -3.00
C VAL A 77 -2.54 9.15 -1.99
N ILE A 78 -2.31 7.85 -1.89
CA ILE A 78 -3.06 6.96 -1.00
C ILE A 78 -2.45 6.99 0.41
N THR A 79 -3.30 6.99 1.42
CA THR A 79 -2.91 6.81 2.81
C THR A 79 -3.51 5.51 3.32
N MET A 80 -2.80 4.89 4.26
CA MET A 80 -3.21 3.62 4.83
C MET A 80 -4.46 3.76 5.72
N CYS A 81 -5.22 2.68 5.88
CA CYS A 81 -6.46 2.67 6.68
C CYS A 81 -6.22 3.19 8.12
N THR A 82 -6.94 4.25 8.48
CA THR A 82 -6.78 4.95 9.77
C THR A 82 -7.22 4.11 10.96
N ASP A 83 -8.14 3.17 10.77
CA ASP A 83 -8.66 2.32 11.84
C ASP A 83 -7.59 1.35 12.34
N LEU A 84 -6.76 0.82 11.43
CA LEU A 84 -5.58 0.03 11.78
C LEU A 84 -4.62 0.85 12.63
N PHE A 85 -4.28 2.07 12.19
CA PHE A 85 -3.35 2.91 12.92
C PHE A 85 -3.87 3.33 14.29
N ALA A 86 -5.17 3.62 14.39
CA ALA A 86 -5.81 3.94 15.66
C ALA A 86 -5.73 2.75 16.63
N GLU A 87 -6.00 1.54 16.15
CA GLU A 87 -5.92 0.33 16.97
C GLU A 87 -4.49 0.02 17.41
N VAL A 88 -3.52 0.10 16.50
CA VAL A 88 -2.10 -0.09 16.86
C VAL A 88 -1.68 0.97 17.88
N GLY A 89 -2.06 2.23 17.69
CA GLY A 89 -1.79 3.32 18.63
C GLY A 89 -2.41 3.09 20.02
N ARG A 90 -3.54 2.38 20.10
CA ARG A 90 -4.17 1.97 21.37
C ARG A 90 -3.44 0.81 22.03
N LEU A 91 -2.89 -0.12 21.24
CA LEU A 91 -2.21 -1.33 21.73
C LEU A 91 -0.76 -1.08 22.16
N LEU A 92 -0.02 -0.21 21.44
CA LEU A 92 1.39 0.06 21.68
C LEU A 92 1.72 0.47 23.14
N PRO A 93 0.91 1.28 23.85
CA PRO A 93 1.17 1.58 25.26
C PRO A 93 1.01 0.38 26.21
N LEU A 94 0.30 -0.67 25.80
CA LEU A 94 -0.12 -1.78 26.67
C LEU A 94 0.83 -2.98 26.58
N ALA A 95 1.28 -3.31 25.37
CA ALA A 95 2.09 -4.50 25.11
C ALA A 95 2.86 -4.38 23.78
N PRO A 96 3.87 -5.24 23.55
CA PRO A 96 4.46 -5.42 22.22
C PRO A 96 3.42 -5.71 21.14
N VAL A 97 3.53 -5.03 20.00
CA VAL A 97 2.70 -5.25 18.81
C VAL A 97 3.61 -5.67 17.66
N TYR A 98 3.30 -6.81 17.06
CA TYR A 98 4.11 -7.41 16.01
C TYR A 98 3.53 -7.14 14.63
N PHE A 99 4.40 -6.76 13.69
CA PHE A 99 4.12 -6.69 12.27
C PHE A 99 5.04 -7.66 11.54
N ILE A 100 4.47 -8.63 10.84
CA ILE A 100 5.22 -9.53 9.96
C ILE A 100 5.03 -9.07 8.51
N VAL A 101 6.13 -8.62 7.92
CA VAL A 101 6.20 -8.03 6.58
C VAL A 101 7.07 -8.90 5.68
N THR A 102 7.17 -8.58 4.39
CA THR A 102 8.05 -9.30 3.46
C THR A 102 9.25 -8.48 2.98
N ASP A 103 9.24 -7.17 3.25
CA ASP A 103 10.29 -6.25 2.82
C ASP A 103 10.79 -5.39 4.00
N GLN A 104 12.11 -5.35 4.19
CA GLN A 104 12.75 -4.54 5.24
C GLN A 104 12.40 -3.05 5.10
N ARG A 105 12.29 -2.53 3.87
CA ARG A 105 11.96 -1.13 3.61
C ARG A 105 10.57 -0.79 4.13
N PHE A 106 9.65 -1.75 4.15
CA PHE A 106 8.33 -1.58 4.75
C PHE A 106 8.37 -1.63 6.29
N ALA A 107 9.19 -2.51 6.87
CA ALA A 107 9.43 -2.51 8.32
C ALA A 107 9.96 -1.15 8.80
N ASP A 108 10.95 -0.59 8.08
CA ASP A 108 11.52 0.72 8.40
C ASP A 108 10.47 1.84 8.30
N LYS A 109 9.60 1.79 7.28
CA LYS A 109 8.47 2.73 7.15
C LYS A 109 7.51 2.64 8.34
N LEU A 110 7.19 1.45 8.85
CA LEU A 110 6.32 1.30 10.01
C LEU A 110 6.91 1.98 11.25
N HIS A 111 8.23 1.87 11.47
CA HIS A 111 8.90 2.59 12.56
C HIS A 111 8.81 4.10 12.40
N LEU A 112 8.95 4.63 11.17
CA LEU A 112 8.75 6.06 10.91
C LEU A 112 7.32 6.51 11.18
N VAL A 113 6.33 5.73 10.75
CA VAL A 113 4.89 6.04 10.94
C VAL A 113 4.53 6.10 12.43
N PHE A 114 5.04 5.17 13.23
CA PHE A 114 4.71 5.08 14.65
C PHE A 114 5.73 5.74 15.58
N ALA A 115 6.76 6.42 15.05
CA ALA A 115 7.84 7.00 15.86
C ALA A 115 7.35 7.92 16.98
N SER A 116 6.27 8.67 16.75
CA SER A 116 5.68 9.60 17.72
C SER A 116 4.56 8.98 18.57
N ALA A 117 4.21 7.71 18.35
CA ALA A 117 3.17 7.04 19.12
C ALA A 117 3.61 6.77 20.56
N LYS A 118 2.68 6.89 21.51
CA LYS A 118 2.93 6.44 22.88
C LYS A 118 3.20 4.93 22.85
N GLY A 119 4.33 4.50 23.41
CA GLY A 119 4.73 3.09 23.36
C GLY A 119 5.38 2.68 22.04
N ALA A 120 5.88 3.60 21.21
CA ALA A 120 6.60 3.26 19.96
C ALA A 120 7.70 2.19 20.15
N ALA A 121 8.37 2.17 21.31
CA ALA A 121 9.37 1.16 21.66
C ALA A 121 8.81 -0.27 21.80
N HIS A 122 7.49 -0.46 21.79
CA HIS A 122 6.80 -1.75 21.77
C HIS A 122 6.46 -2.22 20.35
N LEU A 123 6.70 -1.41 19.31
CA LEU A 123 6.58 -1.87 17.94
C LEU A 123 7.67 -2.92 17.66
N ARG A 124 7.26 -4.07 17.14
CA ARG A 124 8.14 -5.15 16.69
C ARG A 124 7.83 -5.43 15.24
N THR A 125 8.85 -5.43 14.39
CA THR A 125 8.73 -5.74 12.97
C THR A 125 9.61 -6.94 12.68
N LEU A 126 9.04 -7.95 12.01
CA LEU A 126 9.75 -9.14 11.55
C LEU A 126 9.57 -9.26 10.04
N VAL A 127 10.64 -9.57 9.32
CA VAL A 127 10.68 -9.78 7.88
C VAL A 127 10.68 -11.27 7.58
N LEU A 128 9.62 -11.72 6.91
CA LEU A 128 9.43 -13.10 6.50
C LEU A 128 10.60 -13.57 5.63
N GLY A 129 11.27 -14.64 6.08
CA GLY A 129 12.42 -15.24 5.40
C GLY A 129 13.77 -14.71 5.87
N SER A 130 13.79 -13.63 6.65
CA SER A 130 15.00 -13.09 7.29
C SER A 130 15.00 -13.35 8.80
N ASP A 131 13.85 -13.12 9.45
CA ASP A 131 13.72 -13.22 10.91
C ASP A 131 13.02 -14.53 11.33
N ASP A 132 13.29 -14.95 12.57
CA ASP A 132 12.63 -16.11 13.17
C ASP A 132 11.24 -15.74 13.69
N LEU A 133 10.20 -16.28 13.06
CA LEU A 133 8.82 -16.03 13.46
C LEU A 133 8.39 -16.82 14.69
N ALA A 134 9.18 -17.79 15.16
CA ALA A 134 8.92 -18.51 16.40
C ALA A 134 9.07 -17.62 17.65
N GLU A 135 9.70 -16.45 17.50
CA GLU A 135 9.85 -15.48 18.59
C GLU A 135 8.56 -14.71 18.91
N VAL A 136 7.55 -14.76 18.01
CA VAL A 136 6.28 -14.08 18.24
C VAL A 136 5.49 -14.79 19.34
N PRO A 137 5.20 -14.11 20.47
CA PRO A 137 4.44 -14.72 21.53
C PRO A 137 3.03 -15.08 21.08
N ASP A 138 2.55 -16.16 21.65
CA ASP A 138 1.28 -16.80 21.38
C ASP A 138 0.05 -15.86 21.49
N ASP A 139 0.05 -14.96 22.45
CA ASP A 139 -1.02 -14.01 22.74
C ASP A 139 -0.73 -12.59 22.21
N ALA A 140 0.40 -12.40 21.51
CA ALA A 140 0.82 -11.08 21.06
C ALA A 140 -0.07 -10.57 19.91
N PRO A 141 -0.54 -9.31 19.98
CA PRO A 141 -1.19 -8.66 18.86
C PRO A 141 -0.28 -8.67 17.62
N THR A 142 -0.69 -9.40 16.58
CA THR A 142 0.15 -9.64 15.40
C THR A 142 -0.60 -9.28 14.12
N TYR A 143 0.00 -8.40 13.32
CA TYR A 143 -0.46 -8.02 11.99
C TYR A 143 0.41 -8.65 10.92
N LEU A 144 -0.22 -9.09 9.84
CA LEU A 144 0.45 -9.58 8.64
C LEU A 144 0.05 -8.70 7.47
N THR A 145 1.03 -8.33 6.64
CA THR A 145 0.73 -7.77 5.31
C THR A 145 0.05 -8.83 4.44
N ARG A 146 -0.66 -8.38 3.39
CA ARG A 146 -1.36 -9.29 2.48
C ARG A 146 -0.40 -10.24 1.78
N LEU A 147 0.78 -9.75 1.37
CA LEU A 147 1.82 -10.57 0.76
C LEU A 147 2.39 -11.60 1.75
N THR A 148 2.61 -11.23 3.01
CA THR A 148 3.00 -12.16 4.07
C THR A 148 1.96 -13.28 4.24
N ARG A 149 0.67 -12.92 4.31
CA ARG A 149 -0.43 -13.92 4.40
C ARG A 149 -0.41 -14.90 3.23
N ALA A 150 -0.30 -14.37 2.01
CA ALA A 150 -0.27 -15.18 0.80
C ALA A 150 0.92 -16.17 0.77
N ARG A 151 2.06 -15.79 1.36
CA ARG A 151 3.26 -16.64 1.45
C ARG A 151 3.22 -17.65 2.59
N LEU A 152 2.59 -17.31 3.72
CA LEU A 152 2.53 -18.18 4.90
C LEU A 152 1.58 -19.37 4.77
N LYS A 153 0.62 -19.34 3.84
CA LYS A 153 -0.32 -20.42 3.47
C LYS A 153 -1.03 -21.11 4.64
N ASP A 154 -0.39 -22.11 5.26
CA ASP A 154 -0.94 -22.97 6.31
C ASP A 154 -0.27 -22.76 7.69
N SER A 155 0.53 -21.71 7.83
CA SER A 155 1.22 -21.40 9.09
C SER A 155 0.24 -21.27 10.26
N PRO A 156 0.54 -21.86 11.44
CA PRO A 156 -0.25 -21.67 12.66
C PRO A 156 -0.45 -20.21 13.05
N LEU A 157 0.48 -19.33 12.67
CA LEU A 157 0.39 -17.87 12.90
C LEU A 157 -0.89 -17.27 12.30
N LEU A 158 -1.37 -17.80 11.17
CA LEU A 158 -2.57 -17.29 10.49
C LEU A 158 -3.85 -17.42 11.33
N ARG A 159 -3.87 -18.32 12.33
CA ARG A 159 -5.03 -18.52 13.21
C ARG A 159 -5.15 -17.48 14.32
N ARG A 160 -4.09 -16.69 14.54
CA ARG A 160 -3.91 -15.85 15.74
C ARG A 160 -3.70 -14.38 15.42
N VAL A 161 -3.55 -14.07 14.14
CA VAL A 161 -3.30 -12.72 13.67
C VAL A 161 -4.58 -11.90 13.65
N LEU A 162 -4.42 -10.61 13.85
CA LEU A 162 -5.50 -9.66 13.76
C LEU A 162 -6.08 -9.65 12.33
N PRO A 163 -7.34 -9.19 12.14
CA PRO A 163 -7.94 -9.11 10.82
C PRO A 163 -7.06 -8.34 9.83
N GLU A 164 -7.13 -8.74 8.57
CA GLU A 164 -6.46 -8.00 7.52
C GLU A 164 -7.05 -6.59 7.41
N ALA A 165 -6.18 -5.59 7.49
CA ALA A 165 -6.59 -4.21 7.30
C ALA A 165 -6.74 -3.90 5.81
N ARG A 166 -7.74 -3.08 5.49
CA ARG A 166 -7.79 -2.43 4.17
C ARG A 166 -6.54 -1.58 3.98
N VAL A 167 -6.06 -1.52 2.75
CA VAL A 167 -4.96 -0.65 2.37
C VAL A 167 -5.45 0.79 2.36
N PHE A 168 -6.60 1.10 1.80
CA PHE A 168 -7.01 2.50 1.63
C PHE A 168 -7.73 3.09 2.85
N SER A 169 -7.35 4.32 3.21
CA SER A 169 -8.20 5.18 4.03
C SER A 169 -9.52 5.52 3.31
N ALA A 170 -10.54 5.91 4.08
CA ALA A 170 -11.80 6.36 3.50
C ALA A 170 -11.60 7.57 2.56
N GLU A 171 -10.64 8.44 2.86
CA GLU A 171 -10.32 9.58 2.02
C GLU A 171 -9.69 9.14 0.69
N SER A 172 -8.72 8.23 0.73
CA SER A 172 -8.12 7.68 -0.48
C SER A 172 -9.16 6.96 -1.35
N ALA A 173 -10.05 6.18 -0.74
CA ALA A 173 -11.15 5.53 -1.46
C ALA A 173 -12.07 6.56 -2.16
N ARG A 174 -12.41 7.66 -1.49
CA ARG A 174 -13.21 8.75 -2.10
C ARG A 174 -12.50 9.40 -3.28
N GLN A 175 -11.19 9.61 -3.19
CA GLN A 175 -10.40 10.20 -4.27
C GLN A 175 -10.34 9.27 -5.49
N ILE A 176 -10.12 7.97 -5.27
CA ILE A 176 -10.13 6.97 -6.35
C ILE A 176 -11.51 6.89 -7.01
N LEU A 177 -12.59 6.81 -6.23
CA LEU A 177 -13.96 6.80 -6.77
C LEU A 177 -14.29 8.08 -7.56
N SER A 178 -13.82 9.24 -7.09
CA SER A 178 -14.01 10.50 -7.79
C SER A 178 -13.29 10.51 -9.13
N PHE A 179 -12.10 9.91 -9.21
CA PHE A 179 -11.38 9.71 -10.47
C PHE A 179 -12.17 8.80 -11.42
N VAL A 180 -12.59 7.61 -10.96
CA VAL A 180 -13.35 6.65 -11.77
C VAL A 180 -14.64 7.27 -12.31
N ALA A 181 -15.39 7.98 -11.46
CA ALA A 181 -16.62 8.64 -11.86
C ALA A 181 -16.37 9.69 -12.97
N ARG A 182 -15.30 10.49 -12.85
CA ARG A 182 -14.93 11.48 -13.87
C ARG A 182 -14.54 10.82 -15.19
N ALA A 183 -13.71 9.77 -15.15
CA ALA A 183 -13.29 9.04 -16.34
C ALA A 183 -14.48 8.40 -17.08
N ASN A 184 -15.45 7.86 -16.34
CA ASN A 184 -16.67 7.31 -16.93
C ASN A 184 -17.55 8.38 -17.58
N LEU A 185 -17.67 9.56 -16.96
CA LEU A 185 -18.47 10.66 -17.52
C LEU A 185 -17.84 11.23 -18.80
N THR A 186 -16.51 11.34 -18.88
CA THR A 186 -15.82 11.79 -20.10
C THR A 186 -15.86 10.73 -21.20
N GLY A 187 -15.64 9.45 -20.88
CA GLY A 187 -15.75 8.35 -21.84
C GLY A 187 -17.16 8.16 -22.40
N ALA A 188 -18.19 8.33 -21.56
CA ALA A 188 -19.60 8.28 -21.98
C ALA A 188 -20.00 9.50 -22.86
N ALA A 189 -19.36 10.66 -22.67
CA ALA A 189 -19.60 11.84 -23.49
C ALA A 189 -18.96 11.75 -24.89
N VAL A 190 -17.85 11.02 -25.04
CA VAL A 190 -17.21 10.77 -26.33
C VAL A 190 -17.96 9.71 -27.16
N SER A 191 -18.57 8.71 -26.51
CA SER A 191 -19.34 7.65 -27.19
C SER A 191 -20.75 8.06 -27.64
N ARG A 192 -21.19 9.29 -27.34
CA ARG A 192 -22.51 9.83 -27.72
C ARG A 192 -22.44 10.92 -28.80
N ARG A 193 -21.29 11.08 -29.47
CA ARG A 193 -21.11 11.98 -30.60
C ARG A 193 -20.93 11.22 -31.89
#